data_AF-A0A919ZSJ9-F1
#
_entry.id   AF-A0A919ZSJ9-F1
#
_cell.length_a   1.000
_cell.length_b   1.000
_cell.length_c   1.000
_cell.angle_alpha   90.00
_cell.angle_beta   90.00
_cell.angle_gamma   90.00
#
_symmetry.space_group_name_H-M   'P 1'
#
loop_
_entity.id
_entity.type
_entity.pdbx_description
1 polymer ?
#
loop_
_entity_poly.entity_id
_entity_poly.type
_entity_poly.pdbx_seq_one_letter_code
_entity_poly.pdbx_strand_id
1 'polypeptide(L)'
;MASSRDDFIIAIRSAFLKKSTQQKFSLLTLVFISIFIILLSSLDFKAVRYLKAGLSEVVYRSSFIVSIPENFVRNSFINIIEYTTFFNKYQKNKDELDNLKSDFVSNEIIQYENQELKVLIDDYISSSNKILAKIIVDHDSPFLKSIIINKGSKDDIKIGTNIYDQSYLVGRVIEVNYKTSRVLLLSDLNSNVPVTIAPQNIQAIVTGSGDNFGQIKYIKAGLSEELVDESIVYTSGTGAIFKSGVPIGKLRSEKSGSSNRYNVEFYSDFTQLKYVFAETITQIEIPQVEPETVPTEDKSEELEESKLKILEDELKIIEETNSKFIEENENLTSEINDLNNQISVLNNEIFSQKQQINQFNIDTQELEFLKLNLEHGHKCRKSFFNTDGFNVGTEEYKSCVLNGGRTGG
;
A
#
# COMPACT_ATOMS: atom_id res chain seq x y z
N MET A 1 -103.14 4.06 -7.03
CA MET A 1 -101.85 3.36 -6.82
C MET A 1 -100.70 4.26 -7.28
N ALA A 2 -100.34 5.30 -6.50
CA ALA A 2 -99.27 6.24 -6.86
C ALA A 2 -98.27 6.50 -5.71
N SER A 3 -98.45 5.87 -4.53
CA SER A 3 -97.64 6.17 -3.34
C SER A 3 -96.32 5.41 -3.25
N SER A 4 -96.06 4.39 -4.08
CA SER A 4 -94.84 3.57 -3.95
C SER A 4 -93.64 4.07 -4.75
N ARG A 5 -93.84 4.84 -5.83
CA ARG A 5 -92.74 5.23 -6.74
C ARG A 5 -91.87 6.36 -6.20
N ASP A 6 -92.46 7.26 -5.41
CA ASP A 6 -91.74 8.38 -4.80
C ASP A 6 -90.87 7.95 -3.62
N ASP A 7 -91.31 6.97 -2.82
CA ASP A 7 -90.51 6.43 -1.71
C ASP A 7 -89.22 5.76 -2.18
N PHE A 8 -89.22 5.05 -3.33
CA PHE A 8 -88.00 4.49 -3.90
C PHE A 8 -87.03 5.57 -4.38
N ILE A 9 -87.51 6.62 -5.03
CA ILE A 9 -86.67 7.70 -5.54
C ILE A 9 -86.08 8.50 -4.37
N ILE A 10 -86.87 8.75 -3.32
CA ILE A 10 -86.44 9.43 -2.08
C ILE A 10 -85.43 8.58 -1.31
N ALA A 11 -85.65 7.25 -1.22
CA ALA A 11 -84.70 6.33 -0.61
C ALA A 11 -83.35 6.30 -1.36
N ILE A 12 -83.36 6.27 -2.70
CA ILE A 12 -82.14 6.33 -3.52
C ILE A 12 -81.43 7.68 -3.33
N ARG A 13 -82.16 8.80 -3.36
CA ARG A 13 -81.59 10.14 -3.18
C ARG A 13 -80.97 10.32 -1.80
N SER A 14 -81.61 9.80 -0.75
CA SER A 14 -81.08 9.84 0.62
C SER A 14 -79.86 8.93 0.81
N ALA A 15 -79.81 7.77 0.13
CA ALA A 15 -78.65 6.89 0.12
C ALA A 15 -77.44 7.52 -0.60
N PHE A 16 -77.66 8.35 -1.62
CA PHE A 16 -76.60 9.10 -2.32
C PHE A 16 -76.01 10.25 -1.49
N LEU A 17 -76.74 10.79 -0.51
CA LEU A 17 -76.30 11.92 0.31
C LEU A 17 -75.48 11.51 1.55
N LYS A 18 -75.52 10.24 1.96
CA LYS A 18 -74.76 9.75 3.12
C LYS A 18 -73.34 9.34 2.67
N LYS A 19 -72.31 10.02 3.21
CA LYS A 19 -70.89 9.95 2.77
C LYS A 19 -70.33 8.53 2.61
N SER A 20 -70.71 7.59 3.47
CA SER A 20 -70.26 6.18 3.38
C SER A 20 -70.90 5.41 2.23
N THR A 21 -72.20 5.59 1.97
CA THR A 21 -72.90 4.95 0.85
C THR A 21 -72.54 5.61 -0.48
N GLN A 22 -72.29 6.93 -0.51
CA GLN A 22 -71.80 7.63 -1.70
C GLN A 22 -70.45 7.09 -2.20
N GLN A 23 -69.52 6.79 -1.28
CA GLN A 23 -68.23 6.17 -1.64
C GLN A 23 -68.41 4.73 -2.17
N LYS A 24 -69.27 3.92 -1.54
CA LYS A 24 -69.56 2.55 -1.99
C LYS A 24 -70.28 2.51 -3.34
N PHE A 25 -71.25 3.40 -3.56
CA PHE A 25 -71.93 3.54 -4.85
C PHE A 25 -71.00 4.09 -5.93
N SER A 26 -70.13 5.06 -5.63
CA SER A 26 -69.13 5.58 -6.57
C SER A 26 -68.14 4.49 -7.02
N LEU A 27 -67.68 3.66 -6.09
CA LEU A 27 -66.80 2.53 -6.41
C LEU A 27 -67.54 1.47 -7.24
N LEU A 28 -68.78 1.13 -6.87
CA LEU A 28 -69.62 0.21 -7.63
C LEU A 28 -69.88 0.73 -9.05
N THR A 29 -70.20 2.02 -9.22
CA THR A 29 -70.41 2.61 -10.54
C THR A 29 -69.14 2.62 -11.38
N LEU A 30 -67.97 2.87 -10.77
CA LEU A 30 -66.68 2.77 -11.45
C LEU A 30 -66.37 1.34 -11.90
N VAL A 31 -66.65 0.35 -11.06
CA VAL A 31 -66.47 -1.07 -11.42
C VAL A 31 -67.41 -1.47 -12.55
N PHE A 32 -68.69 -1.07 -12.50
CA PHE A 32 -69.63 -1.30 -13.61
C PHE A 32 -69.22 -0.57 -14.88
N ILE A 33 -68.73 0.67 -14.80
CA ILE A 33 -68.19 1.42 -15.94
C ILE A 33 -66.96 0.71 -16.52
N SER A 34 -66.07 0.20 -15.69
CA SER A 34 -64.89 -0.54 -16.12
C SER A 34 -65.28 -1.82 -16.84
N ILE A 35 -66.18 -2.63 -16.26
CA ILE A 35 -66.72 -3.85 -16.88
C ILE A 35 -67.44 -3.51 -18.19
N PHE A 36 -68.23 -2.44 -18.22
CA PHE A 36 -68.92 -1.99 -19.42
C PHE A 36 -67.93 -1.58 -20.52
N ILE A 37 -66.85 -0.86 -20.19
CA ILE A 37 -65.80 -0.48 -21.14
C ILE A 37 -65.06 -1.72 -21.65
N ILE A 38 -64.77 -2.70 -20.80
CA ILE A 38 -64.13 -3.96 -21.19
C ILE A 38 -65.02 -4.75 -22.15
N LEU A 39 -66.33 -4.84 -21.85
CA LEU A 39 -67.32 -5.47 -22.75
C LEU A 39 -67.45 -4.69 -24.06
N LEU A 40 -67.48 -3.36 -24.02
CA LEU A 40 -67.52 -2.51 -25.22
C LEU A 40 -66.24 -2.65 -26.05
N SER A 41 -65.10 -2.95 -25.42
CA SER A 41 -63.84 -3.24 -26.08
C SER A 41 -63.76 -4.62 -26.71
N SER A 42 -64.59 -5.60 -26.30
CA SER A 42 -64.62 -6.91 -26.95
C SER A 42 -65.50 -6.93 -28.21
N LEU A 43 -66.39 -5.94 -28.34
CA LEU A 43 -67.18 -5.71 -29.54
C LEU A 43 -66.33 -4.90 -30.52
N ASP A 44 -65.99 -5.48 -31.68
CA ASP A 44 -65.08 -4.93 -32.72
C ASP A 44 -65.62 -3.67 -33.45
N PHE A 45 -66.16 -2.70 -32.72
CA PHE A 45 -66.63 -1.44 -33.27
C PHE A 45 -65.46 -0.56 -33.73
N LYS A 46 -65.55 -0.05 -34.96
CA LYS A 46 -64.54 0.81 -35.59
C LYS A 46 -64.20 2.05 -34.74
N ALA A 47 -65.18 2.65 -34.07
CA ALA A 47 -64.99 3.82 -33.21
C ALA A 47 -64.13 3.52 -31.95
N VAL A 48 -64.37 2.37 -31.30
CA VAL A 48 -63.61 1.94 -30.11
C VAL A 48 -62.15 1.67 -30.46
N ARG A 49 -61.90 1.08 -31.64
CA ARG A 49 -60.54 0.81 -32.13
C ARG A 49 -59.73 2.09 -32.38
N TYR A 50 -60.33 3.13 -32.97
CA TYR A 50 -59.63 4.41 -33.16
C TYR A 50 -59.40 5.15 -31.84
N LEU A 51 -60.37 5.13 -30.92
CA LEU A 51 -60.19 5.69 -29.58
C LEU A 51 -59.06 5.00 -28.81
N LYS A 52 -59.02 3.66 -28.86
CA LYS A 52 -57.94 2.87 -28.25
C LYS A 52 -56.58 3.21 -28.84
N ALA A 53 -56.48 3.31 -30.17
CA ALA A 53 -55.24 3.68 -30.85
C ALA A 53 -54.76 5.09 -30.46
N GLY A 54 -55.68 6.07 -30.37
CA GLY A 54 -55.35 7.42 -29.92
C GLY A 54 -54.92 7.48 -28.46
N LEU A 55 -55.60 6.77 -27.57
CA LEU A 55 -55.23 6.68 -26.15
C LEU A 55 -53.89 5.96 -25.97
N SER A 56 -53.63 4.87 -26.69
CA SER A 56 -52.36 4.17 -26.62
C SER A 56 -51.20 5.02 -27.10
N GLU A 57 -51.39 5.82 -28.15
CA GLU A 57 -50.36 6.74 -28.66
C GLU A 57 -49.96 7.78 -27.59
N VAL A 58 -50.95 8.33 -26.88
CA VAL A 58 -50.71 9.27 -25.77
C VAL A 58 -50.02 8.58 -24.60
N VAL A 59 -50.46 7.37 -24.23
CA VAL A 59 -49.85 6.60 -23.14
C VAL A 59 -48.40 6.26 -23.46
N TYR A 60 -48.09 5.77 -24.66
CA TYR A 60 -46.72 5.43 -25.03
C TYR A 60 -45.80 6.65 -25.06
N ARG A 61 -46.26 7.79 -25.60
CA ARG A 61 -45.49 9.04 -25.58
C ARG A 61 -45.27 9.58 -24.16
N SER A 62 -46.29 9.53 -23.31
CA SER A 62 -46.17 9.95 -21.91
C SER A 62 -45.25 9.03 -21.11
N SER A 63 -45.29 7.73 -21.37
CA SER A 63 -44.40 6.75 -20.73
C SER A 63 -42.93 7.01 -21.06
N PHE A 64 -42.63 7.47 -22.27
CA PHE A 64 -41.27 7.84 -22.66
C PHE A 64 -40.77 9.08 -21.90
N ILE A 65 -41.64 10.07 -21.67
CA ILE A 65 -41.29 11.29 -20.92
C ILE A 65 -41.04 10.97 -19.44
N VAL A 66 -41.82 10.04 -18.87
CA VAL A 66 -41.68 9.61 -17.46
C VAL A 66 -40.43 8.78 -17.22
N SER A 67 -39.93 8.02 -18.21
CA SER A 67 -38.74 7.17 -18.06
C SER A 67 -37.39 7.91 -18.20
N ILE A 68 -37.40 9.12 -18.74
CA ILE A 68 -36.19 9.97 -18.87
C ILE A 68 -35.56 10.31 -17.49
N PRO A 69 -36.31 10.83 -16.50
CA PRO A 69 -35.73 11.15 -15.20
C PRO A 69 -35.25 9.90 -14.45
N GLU A 70 -35.89 8.74 -14.62
CA GLU A 70 -35.50 7.50 -13.93
C GLU A 70 -34.07 7.05 -14.30
N ASN A 71 -33.74 7.07 -15.60
CA ASN A 71 -32.40 6.68 -16.06
C ASN A 71 -31.35 7.77 -15.81
N PHE A 72 -31.72 9.05 -15.90
CA PHE A 72 -30.81 10.15 -15.60
C PHE A 72 -30.41 10.21 -14.12
N VAL A 73 -31.38 10.00 -13.22
CA VAL A 73 -31.16 9.97 -11.77
C VAL A 73 -30.27 8.78 -11.42
N ARG A 74 -30.57 7.59 -11.94
CA ARG A 74 -29.77 6.39 -11.66
C ARG A 74 -28.31 6.52 -12.11
N ASN A 75 -28.06 7.05 -13.31
CA ASN A 75 -26.69 7.21 -13.81
C ASN A 75 -25.93 8.35 -13.12
N SER A 76 -26.60 9.46 -12.77
CA SER A 76 -25.95 10.58 -12.09
C SER A 76 -25.50 10.21 -10.67
N PHE A 77 -26.31 9.44 -9.94
CA PHE A 77 -25.92 8.96 -8.61
C PHE A 77 -24.74 7.99 -8.65
N ILE A 78 -24.66 7.11 -9.66
CA ILE A 78 -23.52 6.19 -9.83
C ILE A 78 -22.22 6.97 -10.10
N ASN A 79 -22.26 7.93 -11.03
CA ASN A 79 -21.08 8.72 -11.40
C ASN A 79 -20.53 9.56 -10.23
N ILE A 80 -21.41 10.11 -9.38
CA ILE A 80 -21.01 10.91 -8.21
C ILE A 80 -20.33 10.03 -7.14
N ILE A 81 -20.83 8.81 -6.93
CA ILE A 81 -20.24 7.85 -6.00
C ILE A 81 -18.90 7.35 -6.54
N GLU A 82 -18.80 7.06 -7.83
CA GLU A 82 -17.55 6.65 -8.49
C GLU A 82 -16.48 7.75 -8.41
N TYR A 83 -16.83 9.01 -8.66
CA TYR A 83 -15.90 10.13 -8.52
C TYR A 83 -15.43 10.32 -7.07
N THR A 84 -16.34 10.24 -6.10
CA THR A 84 -15.99 10.40 -4.68
C THR A 84 -15.09 9.26 -4.19
N THR A 85 -15.39 8.02 -4.60
CA THR A 85 -14.56 6.86 -4.25
C THR A 85 -13.21 6.89 -4.94
N PHE A 86 -13.14 7.34 -6.19
CA PHE A 86 -11.89 7.58 -6.92
C PHE A 86 -11.03 8.64 -6.23
N PHE A 87 -11.61 9.79 -5.89
CA PHE A 87 -10.90 10.89 -5.24
C PHE A 87 -10.33 10.47 -3.86
N ASN A 88 -11.12 9.74 -3.06
CA ASN A 88 -10.66 9.23 -1.78
C ASN A 88 -9.52 8.21 -1.94
N LYS A 89 -9.59 7.33 -2.95
CA LYS A 89 -8.50 6.39 -3.26
C LYS A 89 -7.25 7.12 -3.74
N TYR A 90 -7.39 8.14 -4.57
CA TYR A 90 -6.28 8.95 -5.05
C TYR A 90 -5.56 9.64 -3.88
N GLN A 91 -6.31 10.28 -2.97
CA GLN A 91 -5.75 10.92 -1.78
C GLN A 91 -5.04 9.90 -0.88
N LYS A 92 -5.67 8.75 -0.61
CA LYS A 92 -5.05 7.69 0.18
C LYS A 92 -3.76 7.16 -0.46
N ASN A 93 -3.77 6.90 -1.77
CA ASN A 93 -2.58 6.44 -2.49
C ASN A 93 -1.47 7.50 -2.49
N LYS A 94 -1.83 8.78 -2.55
CA LYS A 94 -0.87 9.88 -2.45
C LYS A 94 -0.23 9.94 -1.06
N ASP A 95 -1.03 9.82 0.00
CA ASP A 95 -0.52 9.78 1.38
C ASP A 95 0.38 8.55 1.60
N GLU A 96 -0.01 7.38 1.08
CA GLU A 96 0.83 6.17 1.12
C GLU A 96 2.15 6.36 0.34
N LEU A 97 2.11 7.00 -0.83
CA LEU A 97 3.30 7.30 -1.61
C LEU A 97 4.24 8.26 -0.87
N ASP A 98 3.70 9.29 -0.24
CA ASP A 98 4.49 10.27 0.52
C ASP A 98 5.13 9.60 1.77
N ASN A 99 4.40 8.71 2.45
CA ASN A 99 4.95 7.89 3.53
C ASN A 99 6.06 6.95 3.04
N LEU A 100 5.84 6.24 1.92
CA LEU A 100 6.85 5.34 1.33
C LEU A 100 8.12 6.10 0.93
N LYS A 101 7.98 7.31 0.39
CA LYS A 101 9.12 8.19 0.10
C LYS A 101 9.86 8.60 1.38
N SER A 102 9.13 8.97 2.43
CA SER A 102 9.73 9.30 3.73
C SER A 102 10.48 8.11 4.33
N ASP A 103 9.89 6.91 4.27
CA ASP A 103 10.50 5.67 4.74
C ASP A 103 11.72 5.28 3.89
N PHE A 104 11.67 5.51 2.58
CA PHE A 104 12.80 5.30 1.69
C PHE A 104 13.98 6.21 2.05
N VAL A 105 13.74 7.52 2.19
CA VAL A 105 14.77 8.49 2.60
C VAL A 105 15.32 8.15 3.98
N SER A 106 14.47 7.76 4.93
CA SER A 106 14.90 7.35 6.27
C SER A 106 15.78 6.10 6.23
N ASN A 107 15.43 5.11 5.39
CA ASN A 107 16.27 3.93 5.18
C ASN A 107 17.59 4.30 4.51
N GLU A 108 17.60 5.21 3.54
CA GLU A 108 18.81 5.68 2.88
C GLU A 108 19.75 6.36 3.89
N ILE A 109 19.23 7.24 4.75
CA ILE A 109 19.98 7.85 5.85
C ILE A 109 20.53 6.78 6.79
N ILE A 110 19.69 5.83 7.24
CA ILE A 110 20.14 4.73 8.11
C ILE A 110 21.23 3.89 7.43
N GLN A 111 21.15 3.66 6.13
CA GLN A 111 22.17 2.93 5.39
C GLN A 111 23.48 3.73 5.30
N TYR A 112 23.41 5.03 5.02
CA TYR A 112 24.59 5.91 5.06
C TYR A 112 25.20 6.00 6.45
N GLU A 113 24.40 6.17 7.51
CA GLU A 113 24.87 6.16 8.89
C GLU A 113 25.50 4.81 9.24
N ASN A 114 24.88 3.69 8.84
CA ASN A 114 25.48 2.37 9.03
C ASN A 114 26.79 2.21 8.25
N GLN A 115 26.88 2.77 7.04
CA GLN A 115 28.10 2.73 6.24
C GLN A 115 29.18 3.62 6.86
N GLU A 116 28.85 4.82 7.31
CA GLU A 116 29.75 5.74 7.99
C GLU A 116 30.22 5.14 9.32
N LEU A 117 29.31 4.60 10.13
CA LEU A 117 29.64 3.85 11.34
C LEU A 117 30.51 2.64 11.01
N LYS A 118 30.22 1.88 9.95
CA LYS A 118 31.08 0.78 9.50
C LYS A 118 32.43 1.27 9.04
N VAL A 119 32.56 2.42 8.40
CA VAL A 119 33.86 2.99 8.00
C VAL A 119 34.62 3.47 9.22
N LEU A 120 33.98 4.20 10.14
CA LEU A 120 34.56 4.64 11.41
C LEU A 120 34.95 3.45 12.31
N ILE A 121 34.18 2.36 12.24
CA ILE A 121 34.47 1.11 12.92
C ILE A 121 35.50 0.30 12.15
N ASP A 122 35.54 0.28 10.82
CA ASP A 122 36.50 -0.50 9.99
C ASP A 122 37.89 0.15 10.02
N ASP A 123 37.97 1.49 10.13
CA ASP A 123 39.19 2.23 10.48
C ASP A 123 39.70 1.85 11.88
N TYR A 124 38.84 1.26 12.71
CA TYR A 124 39.16 0.71 14.04
C TYR A 124 39.18 -0.84 14.11
N ILE A 125 38.61 -1.55 13.14
CA ILE A 125 38.35 -3.00 13.11
C ILE A 125 38.43 -3.46 11.66
N SER A 126 39.65 -3.79 11.22
CA SER A 126 39.95 -4.35 9.90
C SER A 126 38.86 -5.31 9.40
N SER A 127 38.31 -5.03 8.22
CA SER A 127 37.36 -5.88 7.52
C SER A 127 37.98 -7.26 7.29
N SER A 128 37.58 -8.22 8.12
CA SER A 128 38.13 -9.55 8.07
C SER A 128 37.52 -10.38 6.95
N ASN A 129 38.31 -10.63 5.92
CA ASN A 129 37.98 -11.63 4.91
C ASN A 129 37.90 -13.01 5.58
N LYS A 130 36.86 -13.79 5.29
CA LYS A 130 36.67 -15.14 5.84
C LYS A 130 37.09 -16.19 4.81
N ILE A 131 37.93 -17.14 5.20
CA ILE A 131 38.30 -18.30 4.37
C ILE A 131 37.48 -19.52 4.78
N LEU A 132 36.89 -20.22 3.81
CA LEU A 132 36.23 -21.50 4.04
C LEU A 132 37.27 -22.61 4.30
N ALA A 133 37.09 -23.32 5.40
CA ALA A 133 37.90 -24.46 5.82
C ALA A 133 37.03 -25.69 6.02
N LYS A 134 37.54 -26.85 5.61
CA LYS A 134 36.93 -28.17 5.85
C LYS A 134 37.54 -28.80 7.09
N ILE A 135 36.70 -29.40 7.93
CA ILE A 135 37.16 -30.18 9.08
C ILE A 135 37.67 -31.54 8.59
N ILE A 136 38.90 -31.89 8.97
CA ILE A 136 39.56 -33.15 8.62
C ILE A 136 39.39 -34.17 9.75
N VAL A 137 39.50 -33.71 10.99
CA VAL A 137 39.43 -34.56 12.18
C VAL A 137 38.63 -33.84 13.26
N ASP A 138 37.64 -34.55 13.78
CA ASP A 138 36.95 -34.21 15.01
C ASP A 138 37.48 -35.15 16.09
N HIS A 139 38.29 -34.63 17.02
CA HIS A 139 38.78 -35.42 18.14
C HIS A 139 37.84 -35.18 19.32
N ASP A 140 36.93 -36.13 19.54
CA ASP A 140 36.12 -36.17 20.76
C ASP A 140 36.96 -36.70 21.94
N SER A 141 37.99 -35.94 22.31
CA SER A 141 38.81 -36.24 23.48
C SER A 141 38.06 -35.80 24.74
N PRO A 142 37.96 -36.66 25.77
CA PRO A 142 37.33 -36.29 27.04
C PRO A 142 38.09 -35.18 27.79
N PHE A 143 39.34 -34.88 27.38
CA PHE A 143 40.17 -33.86 28.02
C PHE A 143 40.32 -32.57 27.19
N LEU A 144 39.95 -32.59 25.90
CA LEU A 144 40.12 -31.45 25.00
C LEU A 144 39.10 -31.50 23.85
N LYS A 145 38.15 -30.57 23.83
CA LYS A 145 37.20 -30.37 22.74
C LYS A 145 37.84 -29.51 21.66
N SER A 146 38.31 -30.15 20.59
CA SER A 146 38.99 -29.46 19.48
C SER A 146 38.77 -30.14 18.13
N ILE A 147 38.83 -29.34 17.07
CA ILE A 147 38.72 -29.80 15.67
C ILE A 147 39.99 -29.43 14.90
N ILE A 148 40.29 -30.19 13.84
CA ILE A 148 41.40 -29.90 12.92
C ILE A 148 40.83 -29.48 11.56
N ILE A 149 41.23 -28.31 11.08
CA ILE A 149 40.82 -27.75 9.80
C ILE A 149 41.93 -27.87 8.75
N ASN A 150 41.55 -27.95 7.47
CA ASN A 150 42.47 -28.06 6.32
C ASN A 150 43.10 -26.74 5.87
N LYS A 151 43.25 -25.80 6.81
CA LYS A 151 43.83 -24.47 6.59
C LYS A 151 44.92 -24.22 7.61
N GLY A 152 46.06 -23.71 7.15
CA GLY A 152 47.26 -23.54 7.96
C GLY A 152 47.92 -22.18 7.76
N SER A 153 49.19 -22.07 8.12
CA SER A 153 49.96 -20.85 7.90
C SER A 153 50.12 -20.49 6.41
N LYS A 154 50.01 -21.47 5.51
CA LYS A 154 49.95 -21.22 4.05
C LYS A 154 48.72 -20.40 3.64
N ASP A 155 47.63 -20.48 4.42
CA ASP A 155 46.36 -19.78 4.17
C ASP A 155 46.19 -18.58 5.13
N ASP A 156 47.29 -18.00 5.62
CA ASP A 156 47.34 -16.85 6.54
C ASP A 156 46.62 -17.05 7.89
N ILE A 157 46.41 -18.30 8.29
CA ILE A 157 45.86 -18.62 9.61
C ILE A 157 46.94 -18.42 10.67
N LYS A 158 46.59 -17.71 11.76
CA LYS A 158 47.48 -17.44 12.88
C LYS A 158 46.86 -18.00 14.17
N ILE A 159 47.70 -18.20 15.19
CA ILE A 159 47.21 -18.55 16.54
C ILE A 159 46.32 -17.39 17.01
N GLY A 160 45.14 -17.72 17.54
CA GLY A 160 44.13 -16.76 17.94
C GLY A 160 43.08 -16.43 16.87
N THR A 161 43.25 -16.87 15.62
CA THR A 161 42.24 -16.68 14.56
C THR A 161 40.87 -17.22 15.00
N ASN A 162 39.84 -16.38 14.89
CA ASN A 162 38.46 -16.76 15.20
C ASN A 162 37.89 -17.68 14.12
N ILE A 163 37.14 -18.69 14.58
CA ILE A 163 36.51 -19.69 13.72
C ILE A 163 35.00 -19.61 13.89
N TYR A 164 34.29 -19.56 12.75
CA TYR A 164 32.85 -19.38 12.70
C TYR A 164 32.15 -20.52 11.97
N ASP A 165 30.93 -20.80 12.39
CA ASP A 165 29.95 -21.57 11.64
C ASP A 165 28.90 -20.55 11.22
N GLN A 166 28.91 -20.24 9.92
CA GLN A 166 28.16 -19.11 9.35
C GLN A 166 28.55 -17.77 10.02
N SER A 167 27.70 -17.30 10.94
CA SER A 167 27.84 -16.04 11.68
C SER A 167 28.11 -16.26 13.17
N TYR A 168 28.11 -17.50 13.65
CA TYR A 168 28.26 -17.83 15.07
C TYR A 168 29.71 -18.19 15.39
N LEU A 169 30.21 -17.74 16.53
CA LEU A 169 31.54 -18.13 17.00
C LEU A 169 31.52 -19.60 17.44
N VAL A 170 32.49 -20.39 16.96
CA VAL A 170 32.62 -21.83 17.25
C VAL A 170 33.87 -22.09 18.09
N GLY A 171 34.89 -21.26 17.92
CA GLY A 171 36.14 -21.43 18.63
C GLY A 171 37.24 -20.51 18.11
N ARG A 172 38.47 -20.84 18.49
CA ARG A 172 39.67 -20.13 18.03
C ARG A 172 40.81 -21.08 17.75
N VAL A 173 41.70 -20.69 16.85
CA VAL A 173 42.90 -21.47 16.54
C VAL A 173 43.89 -21.40 17.71
N ILE A 174 44.36 -22.57 18.16
CA ILE A 174 45.35 -22.71 19.23
C ILE A 174 46.70 -23.26 18.73
N GLU A 175 46.70 -23.93 17.58
CA GLU A 175 47.91 -24.47 16.95
C GLU A 175 47.78 -24.30 15.43
N VAL A 176 48.87 -23.87 14.79
CA VAL A 176 48.93 -23.71 13.32
C VAL A 176 50.09 -24.53 12.79
N ASN A 177 49.79 -25.40 11.83
CA ASN A 177 50.75 -26.12 11.01
C ASN A 177 50.72 -25.55 9.58
N TYR A 178 51.63 -26.03 8.72
CA TYR A 178 51.76 -25.48 7.36
C TYR A 178 50.46 -25.57 6.52
N LYS A 179 49.73 -26.69 6.61
CA LYS A 179 48.48 -26.93 5.84
C LYS A 179 47.24 -27.16 6.70
N THR A 180 47.39 -27.21 8.02
CA THR A 180 46.29 -27.54 8.94
C THR A 180 46.41 -26.69 10.20
N SER A 181 45.31 -26.54 10.92
CA SER A 181 45.30 -25.85 12.21
C SER A 181 44.36 -26.55 13.16
N ARG A 182 44.67 -26.49 14.46
CA ARG A 182 43.81 -26.99 15.54
C ARG A 182 43.02 -25.84 16.14
N VAL A 183 41.71 -26.04 16.24
CA VAL A 183 40.75 -25.08 16.77
C VAL A 183 40.25 -25.59 18.12
N LEU A 184 40.38 -24.77 19.16
CA LEU A 184 39.75 -25.00 20.46
C LEU A 184 38.28 -24.57 20.37
N LEU A 185 37.36 -25.49 20.64
CA LEU A 185 35.92 -25.24 20.59
C LEU A 185 35.45 -24.44 21.81
N LEU A 186 34.35 -23.70 21.66
CA LEU A 186 33.73 -22.97 22.78
C LEU A 186 33.21 -23.87 23.91
N SER A 187 32.88 -25.13 23.61
CA SER A 187 32.45 -26.13 24.58
C SER A 187 33.57 -26.59 25.51
N ASP A 188 34.85 -26.37 25.18
CA ASP A 188 35.96 -26.84 26.00
C ASP A 188 36.03 -26.15 27.36
N LEU A 189 36.38 -26.89 28.41
CA LEU A 189 36.55 -26.38 29.77
C LEU A 189 37.60 -25.25 29.88
N ASN A 190 38.58 -25.22 28.97
CA ASN A 190 39.62 -24.20 28.91
C ASN A 190 39.25 -23.03 27.99
N SER A 191 38.12 -23.11 27.27
CA SER A 191 37.62 -22.00 26.47
C SER A 191 36.98 -20.96 27.38
N ASN A 192 37.53 -19.75 27.38
CA ASN A 192 37.01 -18.61 28.11
C ASN A 192 36.81 -17.45 27.14
N VAL A 193 35.57 -17.01 26.99
CA VAL A 193 35.20 -15.96 26.03
C VAL A 193 34.57 -14.79 26.77
N PRO A 194 35.16 -13.59 26.68
CA PRO A 194 34.51 -12.36 27.11
C PRO A 194 33.28 -12.06 26.26
N VAL A 195 32.13 -11.91 26.92
CA VAL A 195 30.83 -11.71 26.28
C VAL A 195 30.10 -10.49 26.85
N THR A 196 29.14 -10.01 26.08
CA THR A 196 28.11 -9.09 26.51
C THR A 196 26.75 -9.77 26.32
N ILE A 197 25.85 -9.58 27.27
CA ILE A 197 24.50 -10.16 27.29
C ILE A 197 23.50 -9.05 26.96
N ALA A 198 22.78 -9.18 25.85
CA ALA A 198 21.72 -8.26 25.42
C ALA A 198 20.34 -8.75 25.83
N PRO A 199 19.40 -7.85 26.19
CA PRO A 199 19.46 -6.38 26.00
C PRO A 199 20.15 -5.58 27.13
N GLN A 200 20.51 -6.19 28.25
CA GLN A 200 20.97 -5.46 29.44
C GLN A 200 22.42 -4.93 29.33
N ASN A 201 23.14 -5.31 28.27
CA ASN A 201 24.56 -4.99 28.04
C ASN A 201 25.47 -5.38 29.23
N ILE A 202 25.15 -6.49 29.89
CA ILE A 202 25.95 -7.00 31.01
C ILE A 202 27.17 -7.73 30.47
N GLN A 203 28.36 -7.32 30.90
CA GLN A 203 29.60 -7.99 30.56
C GLN A 203 29.80 -9.23 31.44
N ALA A 204 30.18 -10.34 30.80
CA ALA A 204 30.47 -11.58 31.47
C ALA A 204 31.58 -12.40 30.78
N ILE A 205 31.95 -13.53 31.37
CA ILE A 205 32.80 -14.53 30.72
C ILE A 205 32.03 -15.85 30.64
N VAL A 206 31.93 -16.37 29.42
CA VAL A 206 31.42 -17.72 29.16
C VAL A 206 32.60 -18.68 29.16
N THR A 207 32.51 -19.71 29.98
CA THR A 207 33.44 -20.83 30.01
C THR A 207 32.74 -22.07 29.46
N GLY A 208 33.39 -22.86 28.60
CA GLY A 208 32.80 -24.11 28.14
C GLY A 208 32.55 -25.09 29.29
N SER A 209 31.49 -25.90 29.19
CA SER A 209 31.13 -26.88 30.22
C SER A 209 31.79 -28.25 30.04
N GLY A 210 32.42 -28.50 28.88
CA GLY A 210 32.82 -29.83 28.42
C GLY A 210 31.71 -30.53 27.60
N ASP A 211 30.50 -30.00 27.61
CA ASP A 211 29.33 -30.48 26.86
C ASP A 211 28.87 -29.41 25.84
N ASN A 212 27.66 -29.54 25.30
CA ASN A 212 27.11 -28.65 24.26
C ASN A 212 26.60 -27.28 24.78
N PHE A 213 27.07 -26.81 25.93
CA PHE A 213 26.69 -25.52 26.49
C PHE A 213 27.85 -24.79 27.16
N GLY A 214 27.74 -23.48 27.27
CA GLY A 214 28.64 -22.64 28.05
C GLY A 214 28.06 -22.36 29.44
N GLN A 215 28.91 -22.06 30.41
CA GLN A 215 28.51 -21.57 31.72
C GLN A 215 29.05 -20.16 31.93
N ILE A 216 28.22 -19.27 32.45
CA ILE A 216 28.67 -17.95 32.84
C ILE A 216 29.31 -18.01 34.24
N LYS A 217 30.59 -17.63 34.34
CA LYS A 217 31.34 -17.69 35.60
C LYS A 217 31.63 -16.33 36.23
N TYR A 218 31.70 -15.28 35.43
CA TYR A 218 32.07 -13.94 35.90
C TYR A 218 31.00 -12.94 35.48
N ILE A 219 30.19 -12.49 36.44
CA ILE A 219 29.25 -11.37 36.30
C ILE A 219 29.55 -10.42 37.48
N LYS A 220 29.48 -9.11 37.25
CA LYS A 220 29.63 -8.12 38.34
C LYS A 220 28.54 -8.35 39.39
N ALA A 221 28.95 -8.38 40.67
CA ALA A 221 28.04 -8.61 41.80
C ALA A 221 26.85 -7.63 41.75
N GLY A 222 25.63 -8.17 41.92
CA GLY A 222 24.38 -7.41 41.87
C GLY A 222 23.69 -7.39 40.49
N LEU A 223 24.38 -7.68 39.38
CA LEU A 223 23.78 -7.70 38.04
C LEU A 223 23.23 -9.07 37.62
N SER A 224 23.46 -10.10 38.42
CA SER A 224 23.00 -11.46 38.13
C SER A 224 21.47 -11.62 38.21
N GLU A 225 20.78 -10.74 38.95
CA GLU A 225 19.32 -10.75 39.09
C GLU A 225 18.61 -10.03 37.94
N GLU A 226 19.33 -9.22 37.16
CA GLU A 226 18.81 -8.49 35.98
C GLU A 226 18.82 -9.33 34.70
N LEU A 227 19.40 -10.54 34.75
CA LEU A 227 19.49 -11.43 33.60
C LEU A 227 18.12 -12.04 33.26
N VAL A 228 17.72 -11.85 32.01
CA VAL A 228 16.45 -12.36 31.48
C VAL A 228 16.72 -13.64 30.69
N ASP A 229 15.88 -14.66 30.87
CA ASP A 229 15.97 -15.90 30.10
C ASP A 229 15.85 -15.61 28.58
N GLU A 230 16.49 -16.42 27.74
CA GLU A 230 16.57 -16.22 26.26
C GLU A 230 17.33 -14.96 25.81
N SER A 231 18.02 -14.25 26.71
CA SER A 231 18.90 -13.14 26.36
C SER A 231 20.01 -13.58 25.38
N ILE A 232 20.38 -12.69 24.45
CA ILE A 232 21.39 -12.99 23.43
C ILE A 232 22.77 -12.76 24.02
N VAL A 233 23.65 -13.76 23.88
CA VAL A 233 25.04 -13.69 24.32
C VAL A 233 25.95 -13.55 23.11
N TYR A 234 26.76 -12.49 23.08
CA TYR A 234 27.68 -12.20 21.98
C TYR A 234 29.05 -11.76 22.50
N THR A 235 30.10 -11.85 21.69
CA THR A 235 31.47 -11.49 22.09
C THR A 235 31.60 -10.01 22.40
N SER A 236 32.26 -9.65 23.51
CA SER A 236 32.47 -8.24 23.87
C SER A 236 33.60 -7.58 23.08
N GLY A 237 34.52 -8.36 22.52
CA GLY A 237 35.75 -7.84 21.90
C GLY A 237 36.85 -7.47 22.90
N THR A 238 36.62 -7.69 24.19
CA THR A 238 37.60 -7.38 25.24
C THR A 238 38.84 -8.27 25.11
N GLY A 239 40.03 -7.65 25.18
CA GLY A 239 41.30 -8.35 25.07
C GLY A 239 41.78 -8.59 23.64
N ALA A 240 41.07 -8.08 22.62
CA ALA A 240 41.44 -8.16 21.19
C ALA A 240 41.67 -9.59 20.64
N ILE A 241 41.20 -10.62 21.36
CA ILE A 241 41.29 -12.03 20.93
C ILE A 241 40.10 -12.38 20.02
N PHE A 242 38.90 -11.96 20.41
CA PHE A 242 37.67 -12.20 19.66
C PHE A 242 37.20 -10.91 19.01
N LYS A 243 36.68 -10.97 17.78
CA LYS A 243 35.95 -9.84 17.18
C LYS A 243 34.75 -9.47 18.05
N SER A 244 34.50 -8.19 18.28
CA SER A 244 33.32 -7.72 19.03
C SER A 244 32.04 -7.94 18.24
N GLY A 245 30.91 -8.21 18.92
CA GLY A 245 29.59 -8.27 18.31
C GLY A 245 29.24 -9.60 17.64
N VAL A 246 30.02 -10.66 17.85
CA VAL A 246 29.74 -11.98 17.26
C VAL A 246 28.80 -12.79 18.17
N PRO A 247 27.62 -13.23 17.69
CA PRO A 247 26.71 -14.04 18.48
C PRO A 247 27.29 -15.42 18.80
N ILE A 248 27.09 -15.87 20.03
CA ILE A 248 27.56 -17.17 20.54
C ILE A 248 26.37 -18.08 20.85
N GLY A 249 25.34 -17.54 21.51
CA GLY A 249 24.24 -18.36 22.00
C GLY A 249 23.16 -17.58 22.75
N LYS A 250 22.29 -18.33 23.42
CA LYS A 250 21.21 -17.81 24.25
C LYS A 250 21.36 -18.18 25.71
N LEU A 251 20.95 -17.28 26.57
CA LEU A 251 20.94 -17.51 28.01
C LEU A 251 19.80 -18.46 28.40
N ARG A 252 20.13 -19.44 29.24
CA ARG A 252 19.21 -20.30 29.97
C ARG A 252 19.46 -20.23 31.45
N SER A 253 18.45 -19.88 32.22
CA SER A 253 18.49 -19.94 33.68
C SER A 253 18.14 -21.34 34.18
N GLU A 254 19.06 -21.98 34.89
CA GLU A 254 18.82 -23.24 35.60
C GLU A 254 18.88 -23.01 37.12
N LYS A 255 17.83 -23.45 37.83
CA LYS A 255 17.78 -23.36 39.29
C LYS A 255 18.56 -24.52 39.91
N SER A 256 19.73 -24.24 40.47
CA SER A 256 20.55 -25.22 41.19
C SER A 256 20.59 -24.88 42.68
N GLY A 257 19.64 -25.40 43.45
CA GLY A 257 19.58 -25.18 44.89
C GLY A 257 19.28 -23.72 45.26
N SER A 258 20.14 -23.09 46.08
CA SER A 258 20.00 -21.69 46.53
C SER A 258 20.61 -20.65 45.58
N SER A 259 21.18 -21.06 44.45
CA SER A 259 21.80 -20.16 43.45
C SER A 259 21.30 -20.46 42.04
N ASN A 260 20.98 -19.41 41.26
CA ASN A 260 20.72 -19.55 39.84
C ASN A 260 22.05 -19.77 39.11
N ARG A 261 22.11 -20.80 38.27
CA ARG A 261 23.21 -20.99 37.30
C ARG A 261 22.71 -20.53 35.94
N TYR A 262 23.54 -19.77 35.24
CA TYR A 262 23.24 -19.30 33.91
C TYR A 262 24.09 -20.06 32.90
N ASN A 263 23.40 -20.85 32.08
CA ASN A 263 23.99 -21.60 30.99
C ASN A 263 23.77 -20.83 29.68
N VAL A 264 24.65 -21.05 28.72
CA VAL A 264 24.57 -20.47 27.37
C VAL A 264 24.41 -21.64 26.40
N GLU A 265 23.23 -21.75 25.82
CA GLU A 265 22.98 -22.69 24.71
C GLU A 265 23.61 -22.09 23.45
N PHE A 266 24.60 -22.79 22.88
CA PHE A 266 25.29 -22.32 21.68
C PHE A 266 24.35 -22.39 20.47
N TYR A 267 24.48 -21.42 19.56
CA TYR A 267 23.70 -21.42 18.31
C TYR A 267 24.17 -22.48 17.31
N SER A 268 25.45 -22.84 17.36
CA SER A 268 26.05 -23.85 16.48
C SER A 268 26.20 -25.17 17.23
N ASP A 269 25.86 -26.26 16.55
CA ASP A 269 26.07 -27.62 17.05
C ASP A 269 27.47 -28.10 16.68
N PHE A 270 28.35 -28.12 17.69
CA PHE A 270 29.76 -28.48 17.49
C PHE A 270 29.98 -29.95 17.11
N THR A 271 28.98 -30.82 17.30
CA THR A 271 29.09 -32.26 17.01
C THR A 271 28.90 -32.61 15.53
N GLN A 272 28.33 -31.70 14.72
CA GLN A 272 27.99 -31.96 13.32
C GLN A 272 28.70 -31.02 12.32
N LEU A 273 29.78 -30.36 12.75
CA LEU A 273 30.49 -29.42 11.91
C LEU A 273 31.21 -30.12 10.75
N LYS A 274 30.99 -29.66 9.53
CA LYS A 274 31.70 -30.13 8.31
C LYS A 274 32.62 -29.07 7.74
N TYR A 275 32.16 -27.82 7.75
CA TYR A 275 32.86 -26.66 7.23
C TYR A 275 32.76 -25.52 8.23
N VAL A 276 33.81 -24.71 8.27
CA VAL A 276 33.88 -23.52 9.12
C VAL A 276 34.56 -22.39 8.36
N PHE A 277 34.36 -21.16 8.81
CA PHE A 277 35.00 -19.98 8.26
C PHE A 277 36.07 -19.49 9.23
N ALA A 278 37.29 -19.31 8.73
CA ALA A 278 38.39 -18.74 9.49
C ALA A 278 38.57 -17.26 9.17
N GLU A 279 38.73 -16.45 10.21
CA GLU A 279 39.02 -15.03 10.07
C GLU A 279 40.43 -14.79 9.52
N THR A 280 40.54 -14.07 8.41
CA THR A 280 41.83 -13.58 7.93
C THR A 280 41.95 -12.10 8.19
N ILE A 281 43.08 -11.72 8.78
CA ILE A 281 43.46 -10.33 8.88
C ILE A 281 44.17 -10.04 7.57
N THR A 282 43.46 -9.46 6.61
CA THR A 282 44.12 -8.83 5.48
C THR A 282 44.75 -7.55 6.05
N GLN A 283 46.05 -7.59 6.34
CA GLN A 283 46.78 -6.33 6.46
C GLN A 283 46.65 -5.69 5.08
N ILE A 284 45.86 -4.62 4.99
CA ILE A 284 45.94 -3.72 3.86
C ILE A 284 47.29 -3.04 4.03
N GLU A 285 48.35 -3.67 3.52
CA GLU A 285 49.58 -2.96 3.22
C GLU A 285 49.19 -1.93 2.17
N ILE A 286 49.16 -0.66 2.57
CA ILE A 286 49.01 0.45 1.65
C ILE A 286 50.14 0.32 0.63
N PRO A 287 49.88 0.05 -0.66
CA PRO A 287 50.96 -0.11 -1.62
C PRO A 287 51.65 1.24 -1.78
N GLN A 288 52.92 1.31 -1.36
CA GLN A 288 53.81 2.39 -1.77
C GLN A 288 54.02 2.23 -3.28
N VAL A 289 53.52 3.19 -4.05
CA VAL A 289 53.67 3.22 -5.50
C VAL A 289 55.12 3.58 -5.83
N GLU A 290 55.90 2.60 -6.30
CA GLU A 290 57.07 2.83 -7.16
C GLU A 290 57.11 1.76 -8.27
N PRO A 291 57.66 2.09 -9.45
CA PRO A 291 57.27 1.49 -10.72
C PRO A 291 57.95 0.16 -11.06
N GLU A 292 57.14 -0.66 -11.73
CA GLU A 292 57.36 -1.92 -12.47
C GLU A 292 58.78 -2.50 -12.63
N THR A 293 58.88 -3.81 -12.39
CA THR A 293 59.41 -4.79 -13.36
C THR A 293 58.75 -6.16 -13.17
N VAL A 294 58.12 -6.69 -14.23
CA VAL A 294 57.62 -8.08 -14.36
C VAL A 294 58.25 -8.63 -15.67
N PRO A 295 58.78 -9.88 -15.71
CA PRO A 295 57.95 -11.00 -16.17
C PRO A 295 58.23 -12.37 -15.51
N THR A 296 57.19 -13.21 -15.43
CA THR A 296 57.15 -14.52 -16.12
C THR A 296 55.70 -15.02 -16.23
N GLU A 297 55.37 -15.45 -17.44
CA GLU A 297 54.08 -15.79 -18.04
C GLU A 297 53.53 -17.18 -17.65
N ASP A 298 52.27 -17.42 -18.08
CA ASP A 298 51.60 -18.69 -18.39
C ASP A 298 50.47 -19.23 -17.50
N LYS A 299 50.06 -18.56 -16.40
CA LYS A 299 48.82 -18.96 -15.67
C LYS A 299 47.90 -17.85 -15.17
N SER A 300 48.37 -16.59 -15.15
CA SER A 300 47.55 -15.43 -14.75
C SER A 300 46.65 -14.92 -15.86
N GLU A 301 47.08 -15.04 -17.12
CA GLU A 301 46.38 -14.45 -18.27
C GLU A 301 44.98 -15.03 -18.49
N GLU A 302 44.79 -16.35 -18.37
CA GLU A 302 43.49 -16.98 -18.62
C GLU A 302 42.42 -16.60 -17.54
N LEU A 303 42.87 -16.33 -16.30
CA LEU A 303 42.00 -15.87 -15.22
C LEU A 303 41.72 -14.36 -15.26
N GLU A 304 42.69 -13.57 -15.73
CA GLU A 304 42.55 -12.13 -15.90
C GLU A 304 41.71 -11.80 -17.13
N GLU A 305 41.87 -12.52 -18.23
CA GLU A 305 41.08 -12.38 -19.46
C GLU A 305 39.62 -12.80 -19.24
N SER A 306 39.36 -13.85 -18.44
CA SER A 306 37.99 -14.24 -18.08
C SER A 306 37.30 -13.24 -17.16
N LYS A 307 38.02 -12.63 -16.20
CA LYS A 307 37.48 -11.54 -15.38
C LYS A 307 37.22 -10.28 -16.19
N LEU A 308 38.15 -9.91 -17.09
CA LEU A 308 38.01 -8.76 -17.97
C LEU A 308 36.79 -8.93 -18.88
N LYS A 309 36.59 -10.12 -19.43
CA LYS A 309 35.42 -10.45 -20.25
C LYS A 309 34.10 -10.36 -19.49
N ILE A 310 34.07 -10.80 -18.22
CA ILE A 310 32.89 -10.64 -17.36
C ILE A 310 32.59 -9.15 -17.11
N LEU A 311 33.61 -8.34 -16.86
CA LEU A 311 33.48 -6.89 -16.67
C LEU A 311 33.00 -6.18 -17.94
N GLU A 312 33.48 -6.58 -19.11
CA GLU A 312 33.02 -6.08 -20.41
C GLU A 312 31.56 -6.46 -20.69
N ASP A 313 31.16 -7.70 -20.37
CA ASP A 313 29.78 -8.15 -20.49
C ASP A 313 28.85 -7.38 -19.52
N GLU A 314 29.28 -7.13 -18.28
CA GLU A 314 28.53 -6.31 -17.32
C GLU A 314 28.36 -4.86 -17.79
N LEU A 315 29.43 -4.24 -18.29
CA LEU A 315 29.37 -2.89 -18.86
C LEU A 315 28.40 -2.82 -20.04
N LYS A 316 28.45 -3.81 -20.93
CA LYS A 316 27.53 -3.89 -22.07
C LYS A 316 26.08 -4.05 -21.65
N ILE A 317 25.80 -4.87 -20.63
CA ILE A 317 24.45 -5.03 -20.07
C ILE A 317 23.97 -3.72 -19.46
N ILE A 318 24.84 -3.00 -18.74
CA ILE A 318 24.51 -1.69 -18.14
C ILE A 318 24.20 -0.67 -19.23
N GLU A 319 25.01 -0.60 -20.29
CA GLU A 319 24.78 0.31 -21.42
C GLU A 319 23.48 0.00 -22.17
N GLU A 320 23.22 -1.27 -22.49
CA GLU A 320 21.94 -1.67 -23.10
C GLU A 320 20.74 -1.35 -22.20
N THR A 321 20.88 -1.60 -20.89
CA THR A 321 19.82 -1.31 -19.91
C THR A 321 19.55 0.18 -19.82
N ASN A 322 20.60 1.02 -19.76
CA ASN A 322 20.45 2.47 -19.74
C ASN A 322 19.81 3.00 -21.03
N SER A 323 20.18 2.45 -22.20
CA SER A 323 19.57 2.84 -23.47
C SER A 323 18.06 2.55 -23.51
N LYS A 324 17.64 1.36 -23.02
CA LYS A 324 16.23 0.99 -22.89
C LYS A 324 15.48 1.90 -21.91
N PHE A 325 16.10 2.25 -20.77
CA PHE A 325 15.50 3.18 -19.81
C PHE A 325 15.31 4.58 -20.40
N ILE A 326 16.26 5.06 -21.22
CA ILE A 326 16.14 6.34 -21.91
C ILE A 326 14.98 6.30 -22.92
N GLU A 327 14.90 5.25 -23.74
CA GLU A 327 13.82 5.06 -24.72
C GLU A 327 12.43 5.01 -24.04
N GLU A 328 12.31 4.27 -22.94
CA GLU A 328 11.05 4.15 -22.20
C GLU A 328 10.65 5.48 -21.56
N ASN A 329 11.61 6.25 -21.04
CA ASN A 329 11.35 7.59 -20.51
C ASN A 329 10.91 8.59 -21.59
N GLU A 330 11.49 8.52 -22.80
CA GLU A 330 11.05 9.35 -23.92
C GLU A 330 9.63 9.01 -24.35
N ASN A 331 9.30 7.71 -24.43
CA ASN A 331 7.96 7.25 -24.76
C ASN A 331 6.92 7.71 -23.72
N LEU A 332 7.21 7.54 -22.42
CA LEU A 332 6.35 8.02 -21.34
C LEU A 332 6.14 9.54 -21.39
N THR A 333 7.18 10.29 -21.74
CA THR A 333 7.09 11.76 -21.91
C THR A 333 6.17 12.12 -23.08
N SER A 334 6.25 11.38 -24.18
CA SER A 334 5.34 11.53 -25.32
C SER A 334 3.89 11.23 -24.95
N GLU A 335 3.65 10.15 -24.20
CA GLU A 335 2.31 9.77 -23.75
C GLU A 335 1.71 10.81 -22.80
N ILE A 336 2.50 11.35 -21.87
CA ILE A 336 2.08 12.45 -20.98
C ILE A 336 1.69 13.69 -21.78
N ASN A 337 2.46 14.04 -22.81
CA ASN A 337 2.14 15.20 -23.66
C ASN A 337 0.85 14.99 -24.45
N ASP A 338 0.61 13.80 -24.99
CA ASP A 338 -0.65 13.47 -25.67
C ASP A 338 -1.84 13.55 -24.72
N LEU A 339 -1.71 12.98 -23.51
CA LEU A 339 -2.76 13.03 -22.50
C LEU A 339 -3.09 14.47 -22.07
N ASN A 340 -2.08 15.33 -21.92
CA ASN A 340 -2.27 16.74 -21.62
C ASN A 340 -3.00 17.49 -22.75
N ASN A 341 -2.69 17.17 -24.02
CA ASN A 341 -3.40 17.71 -25.16
C ASN A 341 -4.87 17.28 -25.16
N GLN A 342 -5.15 16.01 -24.89
CA GLN A 342 -6.52 15.50 -24.78
C GLN A 342 -7.30 16.22 -23.66
N ILE A 343 -6.69 16.41 -22.49
CA ILE A 343 -7.29 17.16 -21.38
C ILE A 343 -7.61 18.60 -21.79
N SER A 344 -6.69 19.26 -22.52
CA SER A 344 -6.90 20.62 -23.03
C SER A 344 -8.11 20.70 -23.98
N VAL A 345 -8.23 19.73 -24.90
CA VAL A 345 -9.37 19.63 -25.82
C VAL A 345 -10.68 19.43 -25.06
N LEU A 346 -10.73 18.48 -24.12
CA LEU A 346 -11.92 18.23 -23.30
C LEU A 346 -12.34 19.47 -22.50
N ASN A 347 -11.38 20.21 -21.94
CA ASN A 347 -11.67 21.44 -21.18
C ASN A 347 -12.31 22.51 -22.07
N ASN A 348 -11.84 22.67 -23.30
CA ASN A 348 -12.43 23.59 -24.26
C ASN A 348 -13.85 23.16 -24.67
N GLU A 349 -14.09 21.86 -24.87
CA GLU A 349 -15.43 21.34 -25.14
C GLU A 349 -16.39 21.58 -23.98
N ILE A 350 -15.96 21.31 -22.74
CA ILE A 350 -16.75 21.58 -21.53
C ILE A 350 -17.09 23.07 -21.43
N PHE A 351 -16.13 23.94 -21.74
CA PHE A 351 -16.37 25.38 -21.74
C PHE A 351 -17.42 25.79 -22.77
N SER A 352 -17.33 25.27 -24.00
CA SER A 352 -18.33 25.51 -25.05
C SER A 352 -19.71 25.01 -24.65
N GLN A 353 -19.81 23.81 -24.07
CA GLN A 353 -21.08 23.27 -23.60
C GLN A 353 -21.69 24.12 -22.49
N LYS A 354 -20.88 24.62 -21.54
CA LYS A 354 -21.35 25.54 -20.49
C LYS A 354 -21.93 26.82 -21.09
N GLN A 355 -21.31 27.37 -22.13
CA GLN A 355 -21.84 28.55 -22.82
C GLN A 355 -23.19 28.24 -23.49
N GLN A 356 -23.31 27.10 -24.17
CA GLN A 356 -24.58 26.67 -24.79
C GLN A 356 -25.70 26.48 -23.77
N ILE A 357 -25.40 25.85 -22.63
CA ILE A 357 -26.37 25.66 -21.54
C ILE A 357 -26.81 27.02 -20.97
N ASN A 358 -25.86 27.94 -20.77
CA ASN A 358 -26.20 29.27 -20.27
C ASN A 358 -27.10 30.03 -21.26
N GLN A 359 -26.79 29.96 -22.56
CA GLN A 359 -27.62 30.56 -23.59
C GLN A 359 -29.02 29.94 -23.62
N PHE A 360 -29.11 28.61 -23.57
CA PHE A 360 -30.38 27.90 -23.52
C PHE A 360 -31.23 28.28 -22.31
N ASN A 361 -30.62 28.49 -21.14
CA ASN A 361 -31.31 28.95 -19.94
C ASN A 361 -31.87 30.36 -20.11
N ILE A 362 -31.09 31.27 -20.71
CA ILE A 362 -31.54 32.65 -21.02
C ILE A 362 -32.72 32.61 -21.99
N ASP A 363 -32.61 31.84 -23.08
CA ASP A 363 -33.66 31.71 -24.09
C ASP A 363 -34.95 31.12 -23.48
N THR A 364 -34.81 30.17 -22.55
CA THR A 364 -35.95 29.57 -21.84
C THR A 364 -36.64 30.57 -20.93
N GLN A 365 -35.88 31.37 -20.16
CA GLN A 365 -36.42 32.43 -19.32
C GLN A 365 -37.12 33.51 -20.15
N GLU A 366 -36.56 33.86 -21.30
CA GLU A 366 -37.16 34.83 -22.21
C GLU A 366 -38.46 34.30 -22.82
N LEU A 367 -38.49 33.03 -23.23
CA LEU A 367 -39.70 32.37 -23.72
C LEU A 367 -40.80 32.29 -22.65
N GLU A 368 -40.44 31.96 -21.41
CA GLU A 368 -41.35 31.95 -20.27
C GLU A 368 -41.93 33.34 -20.00
N PHE A 369 -41.07 34.38 -20.01
CA PHE A 369 -41.50 35.76 -19.90
C PHE A 369 -42.47 36.14 -21.03
N LEU A 370 -42.16 35.82 -22.29
CA LEU A 370 -43.02 36.11 -23.43
C LEU A 370 -44.39 35.43 -23.29
N LYS A 371 -44.42 34.18 -22.82
CA LYS A 371 -45.66 33.45 -22.56
C LYS A 371 -46.49 34.15 -21.48
N LEU A 372 -45.90 34.47 -20.33
CA LEU A 372 -46.58 35.19 -19.25
C LEU A 372 -47.02 36.59 -19.68
N ASN A 373 -46.27 37.23 -20.56
CA ASN A 373 -46.62 38.55 -21.11
C ASN A 373 -47.88 38.47 -21.99
N LEU A 374 -48.05 37.40 -22.76
CA LEU A 374 -49.29 37.17 -23.52
C LEU A 374 -50.50 36.97 -22.57
N GLU A 375 -50.33 36.24 -21.48
CA GLU A 375 -51.40 35.93 -20.53
C GLU A 375 -51.75 37.09 -19.58
N HIS A 376 -50.75 37.86 -19.15
CA HIS A 376 -50.88 38.83 -18.05
C HIS A 376 -50.42 40.25 -18.40
N GLY A 377 -49.82 40.47 -19.57
CA GLY A 377 -49.27 41.77 -19.97
C GLY A 377 -50.29 42.90 -20.00
N HIS A 378 -51.56 42.62 -20.32
CA HIS A 378 -52.64 43.60 -20.30
C HIS A 378 -52.97 44.12 -18.89
N LYS A 379 -52.68 43.34 -17.84
CA LYS A 379 -52.89 43.73 -16.43
C LYS A 379 -51.75 44.60 -15.90
N CYS A 380 -50.54 44.43 -16.44
CA CYS A 380 -49.36 45.18 -16.02
C CYS A 380 -49.11 46.45 -16.83
N ARG A 381 -49.60 46.52 -18.08
CA ARG A 381 -49.35 47.65 -18.98
C ARG A 381 -50.23 48.85 -18.63
N LYS A 382 -49.62 50.03 -18.53
CA LYS A 382 -50.33 51.31 -18.46
C LYS A 382 -51.21 51.51 -19.70
N SER A 383 -52.52 51.68 -19.50
CA SER A 383 -53.48 51.89 -20.60
C SER A 383 -54.61 52.81 -20.17
N PHE A 384 -55.48 53.20 -21.09
CA PHE A 384 -56.64 54.06 -20.79
C PHE A 384 -57.53 53.50 -19.67
N PHE A 385 -57.61 52.17 -19.53
CA PHE A 385 -58.40 51.48 -18.50
C PHE A 385 -57.58 51.05 -17.26
N ASN A 386 -56.26 51.22 -17.28
CA ASN A 386 -55.35 50.85 -16.20
C ASN A 386 -54.29 51.95 -16.01
N THR A 387 -54.59 52.92 -15.16
CA THR A 387 -53.76 54.12 -14.93
C THR A 387 -52.54 53.86 -14.04
N ASP A 388 -52.61 52.81 -13.21
CA ASP A 388 -51.59 52.45 -12.21
C ASP A 388 -50.60 51.40 -12.73
N GLY A 389 -50.71 51.00 -14.00
CA GLY A 389 -49.79 50.08 -14.66
C GLY A 389 -48.42 50.71 -15.01
N PHE A 390 -47.48 49.84 -15.38
CA PHE A 390 -46.11 50.20 -15.75
C PHE A 390 -45.94 50.40 -17.27
N ASN A 391 -44.90 51.13 -17.67
CA ASN A 391 -44.55 51.28 -19.09
C ASN A 391 -43.92 49.97 -19.61
N VAL A 392 -44.29 49.56 -20.82
CA VAL A 392 -43.76 48.32 -21.43
C VAL A 392 -42.24 48.45 -21.60
N GLY A 393 -41.51 47.46 -21.11
CA GLY A 393 -40.05 47.40 -21.22
C GLY A 393 -39.29 47.89 -19.99
N THR A 394 -39.97 48.33 -18.92
CA THR A 394 -39.29 48.61 -17.63
C THR A 394 -39.16 47.33 -16.77
N GLU A 395 -38.21 47.31 -15.85
CA GLU A 395 -38.00 46.16 -14.95
C GLU A 395 -39.21 45.92 -14.03
N GLU A 396 -39.95 46.98 -13.67
CA GLU A 396 -41.18 46.86 -12.88
C GLU A 396 -42.32 46.21 -13.69
N TYR A 397 -42.40 46.52 -14.99
CA TYR A 397 -43.33 45.85 -15.90
C TYR A 397 -42.98 44.37 -16.05
N LYS A 398 -41.69 44.07 -16.26
CA LYS A 398 -41.19 42.69 -16.39
C LYS A 398 -41.50 41.88 -15.14
N SER A 399 -41.25 42.44 -13.96
CA SER A 399 -41.52 41.81 -12.66
C SER A 399 -43.02 41.60 -12.41
N CYS A 400 -43.87 42.56 -12.76
CA CYS A 400 -45.33 42.42 -12.67
C CYS A 400 -45.86 41.27 -13.53
N VAL A 401 -45.33 41.12 -14.74
CA VAL A 401 -45.71 40.03 -15.66
C VAL A 401 -45.26 38.67 -15.13
N LEU A 402 -44.02 38.57 -14.64
CA LEU A 402 -43.49 37.35 -14.02
C LEU A 402 -44.28 36.94 -12.76
N ASN A 403 -44.85 37.91 -12.04
CA ASN A 403 -45.71 37.68 -10.87
C ASN A 403 -47.19 37.41 -11.21
N GLY A 404 -47.51 37.10 -12.47
CA GLY A 404 -48.87 36.70 -12.86
C GLY A 404 -49.86 37.87 -13.00
N GLY A 405 -49.37 39.10 -13.20
CA GLY A 405 -50.21 40.28 -13.28
C GLY A 405 -50.64 40.87 -11.93
N ARG A 406 -49.94 40.51 -10.85
CA ARG A 406 -50.11 41.09 -9.52
C ARG A 406 -49.11 42.23 -9.36
N THR A 407 -49.61 43.45 -9.23
CA THR A 407 -48.80 44.58 -8.75
C THR A 407 -48.54 44.33 -7.26
N GLY A 408 -47.29 44.01 -6.91
CA GLY A 408 -46.90 43.79 -5.51
C GLY A 408 -47.24 45.00 -4.65
N GLY A 409 -47.81 44.74 -3.47
CA GLY A 409 -47.48 45.48 -2.27
C GLY A 409 -46.27 44.83 -1.60
#